data_AF-A0A3M7NDB3-F1
#
_entry.id   AF-A0A3M7NDB3-F1
#
_cell.length_a   1.000
_cell.length_b   1.000
_cell.length_c   1.000
_cell.angle_alpha   90.00
_cell.angle_beta   90.00
_cell.angle_gamma   90.00
#
_symmetry.space_group_name_H-M   'P 1'
#
loop_
_entity.id
_entity.type
_entity.pdbx_description
1 polymer ?
#
loop_
_entity_poly.entity_id
_entity_poly.type
_entity_poly.pdbx_seq_one_letter_code
_entity_poly.pdbx_strand_id
1 'polypeptide(L)'
;MPRANIVVLMPDVQIHDDPELNFREFHAHDNICDLLEKLGYQVKRHTYGLETSFEVESGHGGKLVVFNAEYDALPGIGHACGHNLIATSSIAAFIATAEALRSTGAEGRVRLLGTPAEEGGGGKIRLIEAGAYTGVDACLMAHPMGFLGPGVDGISAGRTIACRQVAVTFKGVNAHAGISPWKGKNALDALVASYNNISLLRQQIPPTARVHGVVRQGGAEPNIIPDTTSLDYLLRDTTFSQVEDLTKKVQACFDAGALATGCQCHCDWQLDKDYKDLRPNPVLTREFKKHMHALGRDYLADGPFGGASTDMGNVTYELPGFHCAFSIGTTDPEVQPHTPEFAAAAGTPTALERALDCGKGMAVTVYDLLTHSDLMEEAWKTFKADSELPAFILGALTSIGGTIGYARTGSIPSIAAGLTVGTLYGLGGYRIQKKLPYGVELALVASIILAGSSIPRAIRLGKPLPIGLSVLATTGLLVYGRAFLAARG
;
A
#
# COMPACT_ATOMS: atom_id res chain seq x y z
N MET A 1 -42.04 3.68 -9.88
CA MET A 1 -41.65 3.42 -8.47
C MET A 1 -41.20 4.73 -7.87
N PRO A 2 -41.66 5.12 -6.67
CA PRO A 2 -41.24 6.38 -6.07
C PRO A 2 -39.74 6.29 -5.76
N ARG A 3 -39.02 7.38 -6.03
CA ARG A 3 -37.61 7.59 -5.67
C ARG A 3 -37.46 7.36 -4.16
N ALA A 4 -37.07 6.16 -3.75
CA ALA A 4 -36.70 5.90 -2.37
C ALA A 4 -35.44 6.72 -2.11
N ASN A 5 -35.57 7.68 -1.19
CA ASN A 5 -34.49 8.55 -0.76
C ASN A 5 -33.36 7.71 -0.15
N ILE A 6 -32.36 7.32 -0.94
CA ILE A 6 -31.08 6.76 -0.43
C ILE A 6 -30.44 7.72 0.58
N VAL A 7 -30.73 9.03 0.46
CA VAL A 7 -30.24 10.11 1.33
C VAL A 7 -30.79 10.04 2.77
N VAL A 8 -31.85 9.26 3.04
CA VAL A 8 -32.48 9.18 4.38
C VAL A 8 -31.94 7.99 5.22
N LEU A 9 -31.01 7.18 4.70
CA LEU A 9 -30.58 5.95 5.38
C LEU A 9 -29.45 6.10 6.41
N MET A 10 -28.89 7.30 6.62
CA MET A 10 -27.82 7.51 7.61
C MET A 10 -28.11 8.58 8.68
N PRO A 11 -29.24 8.57 9.41
CA PRO A 11 -29.45 9.56 10.47
C PRO A 11 -28.66 9.29 11.77
N ASP A 12 -28.20 8.05 12.00
CA ASP A 12 -27.79 7.60 13.36
C ASP A 12 -26.40 6.93 13.46
N VAL A 13 -25.53 7.06 12.45
CA VAL A 13 -24.17 6.50 12.56
C VAL A 13 -23.29 7.47 13.36
N GLN A 14 -23.28 7.29 14.68
CA GLN A 14 -22.56 8.10 15.68
C GLN A 14 -21.02 8.06 15.58
N ILE A 15 -20.45 7.53 14.49
CA ILE A 15 -18.99 7.35 14.33
C ILE A 15 -18.25 8.68 14.55
N HIS A 16 -18.74 9.78 13.98
CA HIS A 16 -18.10 11.08 14.14
C HIS A 16 -18.04 11.56 15.60
N ASP A 17 -19.11 11.34 16.36
CA ASP A 17 -19.29 11.91 17.70
C ASP A 17 -18.71 11.01 18.81
N ASP A 18 -18.38 9.75 18.49
CA ASP A 18 -17.74 8.79 19.37
C ASP A 18 -16.45 8.23 18.74
N PRO A 19 -15.39 9.06 18.66
CA PRO A 19 -14.16 8.69 17.98
C PRO A 19 -13.37 7.63 18.76
N GLU A 20 -13.14 6.49 18.13
CA GLU A 20 -12.39 5.37 18.69
C GLU A 20 -11.05 5.15 17.99
N LEU A 21 -10.00 4.85 18.75
CA LEU A 21 -8.64 4.71 18.21
C LEU A 21 -8.43 3.36 17.52
N ASN A 22 -7.33 3.26 16.78
CA ASN A 22 -6.92 2.05 16.10
C ASN A 22 -7.00 0.77 16.97
N PHE A 23 -7.66 -0.28 16.46
CA PHE A 23 -7.98 -1.54 17.14
C PHE A 23 -8.88 -1.42 18.39
N ARG A 24 -9.56 -0.29 18.56
CA ARG A 24 -10.49 -0.03 19.68
C ARG A 24 -11.84 0.48 19.19
N GLU A 25 -12.12 0.37 17.89
CA GLU A 25 -13.29 0.87 17.17
C GLU A 25 -14.53 -0.02 17.35
N PHE A 26 -14.86 -0.36 18.59
CA PHE A 26 -15.94 -1.31 18.90
C PHE A 26 -17.33 -0.71 18.67
N HIS A 27 -17.56 0.52 19.12
CA HIS A 27 -18.83 1.21 18.91
C HIS A 27 -19.07 1.49 17.43
N ALA A 28 -18.05 1.96 16.69
CA ALA A 28 -18.14 2.15 15.25
C ALA A 28 -18.44 0.83 14.52
N HIS A 29 -17.69 -0.23 14.84
CA HIS A 29 -17.93 -1.58 14.30
C HIS A 29 -19.37 -2.05 14.54
N ASP A 30 -19.84 -1.99 15.79
CA ASP A 30 -21.16 -2.52 16.15
C ASP A 30 -22.28 -1.69 15.53
N ASN A 31 -22.15 -0.36 15.48
CA ASN A 31 -23.12 0.52 14.82
C ASN A 31 -23.26 0.20 13.33
N ILE A 32 -22.15 -0.03 12.62
CA ILE A 32 -22.18 -0.38 11.19
C ILE A 32 -22.83 -1.76 10.99
N CYS A 33 -22.43 -2.76 11.78
CA CYS A 33 -22.97 -4.10 11.67
C CYS A 33 -24.48 -4.14 12.00
N ASP A 34 -24.90 -3.45 13.06
CA ASP A 34 -26.31 -3.32 13.46
C ASP A 34 -27.16 -2.70 12.35
N LEU A 35 -26.64 -1.65 11.68
CA LEU A 35 -27.31 -1.01 10.56
C LEU A 35 -27.53 -2.01 9.41
N LEU A 36 -26.48 -2.72 9.02
CA LEU A 36 -26.53 -3.67 7.90
C LEU A 36 -27.46 -4.86 8.21
N GLU A 37 -27.44 -5.37 9.44
CA GLU A 37 -28.34 -6.44 9.90
C GLU A 37 -29.80 -5.97 9.93
N LYS A 38 -30.08 -4.74 10.38
CA LYS A 38 -31.43 -4.12 10.31
C LYS A 38 -31.93 -3.98 8.88
N LEU A 39 -31.05 -3.78 7.92
CA LEU A 39 -31.35 -3.76 6.49
C LEU A 39 -31.51 -5.17 5.88
N GLY A 40 -31.29 -6.23 6.66
CA GLY A 40 -31.49 -7.62 6.27
C GLY A 40 -30.25 -8.30 5.68
N TYR A 41 -29.08 -7.66 5.72
CA TYR A 41 -27.84 -8.29 5.28
C TYR A 41 -27.28 -9.25 6.35
N GLN A 42 -26.59 -10.29 5.90
CA GLN A 42 -25.94 -11.28 6.78
C GLN A 42 -24.50 -10.85 7.06
N VAL A 43 -24.30 -10.15 8.18
CA VAL A 43 -22.98 -9.63 8.57
C VAL A 43 -22.21 -10.70 9.35
N LYS A 44 -20.95 -10.91 8.98
CA LYS A 44 -19.98 -11.64 9.77
C LYS A 44 -19.18 -10.62 10.58
N ARG A 45 -19.39 -10.59 11.89
CA ARG A 45 -18.64 -9.73 12.83
C ARG A 45 -17.33 -10.38 13.23
N HIS A 46 -16.38 -9.56 13.71
CA HIS A 46 -15.10 -10.00 14.28
C HIS A 46 -14.32 -10.96 13.35
N THR A 47 -14.18 -10.58 12.09
CA THR A 47 -13.61 -11.44 11.04
C THR A 47 -12.08 -11.38 11.02
N TYR A 48 -11.47 -12.37 10.38
CA TYR A 48 -10.03 -12.35 10.04
C TYR A 48 -9.06 -12.18 11.21
N GLY A 49 -9.49 -12.53 12.43
CA GLY A 49 -8.67 -12.40 13.64
C GLY A 49 -8.53 -10.98 14.16
N LEU A 50 -9.32 -10.03 13.65
CA LEU A 50 -9.38 -8.65 14.15
C LEU A 50 -10.73 -8.40 14.83
N GLU A 51 -10.68 -8.00 16.11
CA GLU A 51 -11.89 -7.81 16.93
C GLU A 51 -12.80 -6.70 16.40
N THR A 52 -12.29 -5.74 15.65
CA THR A 52 -13.10 -4.63 15.10
C THR A 52 -13.23 -4.71 13.58
N SER A 53 -13.03 -5.88 12.96
CA SER A 53 -13.29 -6.10 11.52
C SER A 53 -14.61 -6.85 11.30
N PHE A 54 -15.29 -6.57 10.18
CA PHE A 54 -16.49 -7.28 9.76
C PHE A 54 -16.47 -7.53 8.25
N GLU A 55 -17.28 -8.49 7.80
CA GLU A 55 -17.54 -8.74 6.38
C GLU A 55 -19.05 -8.87 6.13
N VAL A 56 -19.54 -8.28 5.05
CA VAL A 56 -20.87 -8.56 4.51
C VAL A 56 -20.81 -8.71 3.00
N GLU A 57 -21.43 -9.75 2.45
CA GLU A 57 -21.46 -10.05 1.01
C GLU A 57 -22.90 -10.13 0.50
N SER A 58 -23.13 -9.65 -0.73
CA SER A 58 -24.42 -9.73 -1.42
C SER A 58 -24.23 -10.01 -2.90
N GLY A 59 -25.25 -10.55 -3.56
CA GLY A 59 -25.24 -10.95 -4.97
C GLY A 59 -24.97 -12.44 -5.18
N HIS A 60 -24.86 -12.86 -6.43
CA HIS A 60 -24.64 -14.26 -6.81
C HIS A 60 -23.85 -14.40 -8.10
N GLY A 61 -23.13 -15.52 -8.23
CA GLY A 61 -22.35 -15.83 -9.42
C GLY A 61 -21.27 -14.79 -9.72
N GLY A 62 -20.68 -14.87 -10.90
CA GLY A 62 -19.79 -13.84 -11.43
C GLY A 62 -18.62 -13.43 -10.54
N LYS A 63 -18.20 -12.18 -10.75
CA LYS A 63 -17.03 -11.53 -10.16
C LYS A 63 -17.35 -10.94 -8.79
N LEU A 64 -16.35 -10.82 -7.92
CA LEU A 64 -16.49 -10.23 -6.59
C LEU A 64 -15.73 -8.89 -6.51
N VAL A 65 -16.42 -7.82 -6.13
CA VAL A 65 -15.79 -6.51 -5.87
C VAL A 65 -15.98 -6.11 -4.41
N VAL A 66 -14.90 -5.62 -3.79
CA VAL A 66 -14.88 -5.19 -2.38
C VAL A 66 -14.92 -3.66 -2.27
N PHE A 67 -15.67 -3.16 -1.29
CA PHE A 67 -15.53 -1.81 -0.75
C PHE A 67 -14.89 -1.90 0.63
N ASN A 68 -13.81 -1.15 0.87
CA ASN A 68 -13.21 -1.04 2.21
C ASN A 68 -13.87 0.12 3.00
N ALA A 69 -14.19 -0.12 4.26
CA ALA A 69 -14.69 0.89 5.18
C ALA A 69 -13.73 1.07 6.36
N GLU A 70 -13.11 2.23 6.45
CA GLU A 70 -12.29 2.65 7.62
C GLU A 70 -13.15 3.43 8.59
N TYR A 71 -12.85 3.34 9.88
CA TYR A 71 -13.61 3.99 10.95
C TYR A 71 -12.81 4.20 12.24
N ASP A 72 -11.48 4.17 12.17
CA ASP A 72 -10.61 4.58 13.29
C ASP A 72 -10.41 6.10 13.32
N ALA A 73 -10.13 6.62 14.52
CA ALA A 73 -9.93 8.02 14.81
C ALA A 73 -8.50 8.29 15.31
N LEU A 74 -8.16 9.59 15.38
CA LEU A 74 -6.85 10.06 15.82
C LEU A 74 -6.83 10.48 17.30
N PRO A 75 -5.73 10.22 18.03
CA PRO A 75 -5.60 10.62 19.43
C PRO A 75 -5.80 12.12 19.65
N GLY A 76 -6.81 12.49 20.43
CA GLY A 76 -7.04 13.87 20.89
C GLY A 76 -7.67 14.82 19.88
N ILE A 77 -7.89 14.40 18.63
CA ILE A 77 -8.49 15.24 17.56
C ILE A 77 -9.66 14.58 16.82
N GLY A 78 -10.08 13.38 17.23
CA GLY A 78 -11.26 12.70 16.68
C GLY A 78 -11.05 12.23 15.24
N HIS A 79 -12.11 12.21 14.43
CA HIS A 79 -12.04 11.83 13.01
C HIS A 79 -11.44 12.94 12.12
N ALA A 80 -10.26 13.44 12.49
CA ALA A 80 -9.54 14.45 11.74
C ALA A 80 -8.99 13.94 10.39
N CYS A 81 -9.06 12.64 10.10
CA CYS A 81 -8.81 12.07 8.77
C CYS A 81 -10.11 11.71 8.01
N GLY A 82 -11.27 11.92 8.65
CA GLY A 82 -12.59 11.75 8.05
C GLY A 82 -13.01 10.29 7.82
N HIS A 83 -12.48 9.34 8.58
CA HIS A 83 -12.80 7.91 8.41
C HIS A 83 -14.31 7.63 8.60
N ASN A 84 -15.03 8.45 9.38
CA ASN A 84 -16.50 8.44 9.40
C ASN A 84 -17.13 8.59 7.99
N LEU A 85 -16.56 9.43 7.13
CA LEU A 85 -17.01 9.63 5.75
C LEU A 85 -16.51 8.54 4.80
N ILE A 86 -15.35 7.93 5.07
CA ILE A 86 -14.87 6.75 4.35
C ILE A 86 -15.87 5.60 4.55
N ALA A 87 -16.17 5.24 5.81
CA ALA A 87 -17.20 4.26 6.14
C ALA A 87 -18.54 4.58 5.46
N THR A 88 -19.01 5.84 5.57
CA THR A 88 -20.26 6.29 4.96
C THR A 88 -20.28 6.05 3.45
N SER A 89 -19.25 6.50 2.73
CA SER A 89 -19.20 6.38 1.27
C SER A 89 -19.16 4.92 0.81
N SER A 90 -18.43 4.05 1.52
CA SER A 90 -18.32 2.62 1.22
C SER A 90 -19.58 1.84 1.56
N ILE A 91 -20.26 2.15 2.68
CA ILE A 91 -21.57 1.58 3.03
C ILE A 91 -22.61 1.97 1.98
N ALA A 92 -22.64 3.25 1.59
CA ALA A 92 -23.55 3.73 0.56
C ALA A 92 -23.30 3.03 -0.78
N ALA A 93 -22.03 2.85 -1.17
CA ALA A 93 -21.65 2.15 -2.38
C ALA A 93 -22.08 0.68 -2.36
N PHE A 94 -21.78 -0.04 -1.27
CA PHE A 94 -22.18 -1.43 -1.08
C PHE A 94 -23.69 -1.62 -1.19
N ILE A 95 -24.49 -0.86 -0.43
CA ILE A 95 -25.95 -0.98 -0.43
C ILE A 95 -26.49 -0.67 -1.83
N ALA A 96 -26.04 0.42 -2.45
CA ALA A 96 -26.51 0.82 -3.77
C ALA A 96 -26.21 -0.23 -4.85
N THR A 97 -24.99 -0.80 -4.86
CA THR A 97 -24.66 -1.85 -5.83
C THR A 97 -25.40 -3.16 -5.53
N ALA A 98 -25.49 -3.57 -4.26
CA ALA A 98 -26.22 -4.78 -3.86
C ALA A 98 -27.69 -4.72 -4.30
N GLU A 99 -28.36 -3.59 -4.05
CA GLU A 99 -29.75 -3.39 -4.44
C GLU A 99 -29.91 -3.27 -5.96
N ALA A 100 -28.93 -2.66 -6.66
CA ALA A 100 -28.93 -2.61 -8.12
C ALA A 100 -28.88 -4.02 -8.72
N LEU A 101 -27.92 -4.86 -8.31
CA LEU A 101 -27.79 -6.25 -8.74
C LEU A 101 -29.08 -7.04 -8.48
N ARG A 102 -29.66 -6.90 -7.27
CA ARG A 102 -30.92 -7.56 -6.90
C ARG A 102 -32.08 -7.14 -7.78
N SER A 103 -32.17 -5.84 -8.09
CA SER A 103 -33.27 -5.28 -8.88
C SER A 103 -33.21 -5.64 -10.37
N THR A 104 -32.01 -5.81 -10.91
CA THR A 104 -31.79 -6.12 -12.34
C THR A 104 -31.62 -7.61 -12.59
N GLY A 105 -31.33 -8.41 -11.56
CA GLY A 105 -31.01 -9.83 -11.69
C GLY A 105 -29.64 -10.08 -12.34
N ALA A 106 -28.77 -9.07 -12.36
CA ALA A 106 -27.43 -9.21 -12.92
C ALA A 106 -26.55 -10.10 -12.04
N GLU A 107 -25.70 -10.91 -12.68
CA GLU A 107 -24.68 -11.70 -11.98
C GLU A 107 -23.54 -10.82 -11.48
N GLY A 108 -23.00 -11.14 -10.31
CA GLY A 108 -21.96 -10.38 -9.65
C GLY A 108 -22.15 -10.41 -8.14
N ARG A 109 -21.06 -10.21 -7.41
CA ARG A 109 -21.02 -10.16 -5.95
C ARG A 109 -20.33 -8.90 -5.49
N VAL A 110 -20.86 -8.31 -4.44
CA VAL A 110 -20.26 -7.17 -3.75
C VAL A 110 -20.03 -7.51 -2.30
N ARG A 111 -18.92 -7.03 -1.75
CA ARG A 111 -18.60 -7.19 -0.34
C ARG A 111 -18.23 -5.84 0.26
N LEU A 112 -18.74 -5.55 1.44
CA LEU A 112 -18.22 -4.48 2.28
C LEU A 112 -17.33 -5.13 3.35
N LEU A 113 -16.09 -4.66 3.45
CA LEU A 113 -15.10 -5.13 4.41
C LEU A 113 -14.80 -3.99 5.38
N GLY A 114 -15.03 -4.23 6.67
CA GLY A 114 -14.63 -3.32 7.74
C GLY A 114 -13.12 -3.42 7.98
N THR A 115 -12.40 -2.33 7.74
CA THR A 115 -10.94 -2.27 7.76
C THR A 115 -10.48 -1.32 8.88
N PRO A 116 -10.30 -1.82 10.12
CA PRO A 116 -9.90 -0.99 11.25
C PRO A 116 -8.44 -0.53 11.14
N ALA A 117 -8.04 0.39 12.02
CA ALA A 117 -6.65 0.68 12.34
C ALA A 117 -5.75 1.14 11.17
N GLU A 118 -6.24 2.00 10.28
CA GLU A 118 -5.44 2.54 9.17
C GLU A 118 -4.40 3.57 9.65
N GLU A 119 -4.63 4.30 10.74
CA GLU A 119 -3.78 5.44 11.19
C GLU A 119 -2.41 5.05 11.78
N GLY A 120 -1.93 3.84 11.50
CA GLY A 120 -0.65 3.31 11.99
C GLY A 120 -0.76 1.90 12.56
N GLY A 121 -1.95 1.31 12.55
CA GLY A 121 -2.13 -0.11 12.84
C GLY A 121 -1.73 -0.97 11.65
N GLY A 122 -2.18 -0.65 10.44
CA GLY A 122 -2.02 -1.47 9.25
C GLY A 122 -3.05 -2.60 9.21
N GLY A 123 -4.32 -2.29 9.49
CA GLY A 123 -5.37 -3.29 9.54
C GLY A 123 -5.54 -4.04 8.22
N LYS A 124 -5.45 -3.36 7.07
CA LYS A 124 -5.58 -4.04 5.77
C LYS A 124 -4.43 -4.99 5.49
N ILE A 125 -3.24 -4.74 6.03
CA ILE A 125 -2.09 -5.67 5.93
C ILE A 125 -2.44 -6.99 6.62
N ARG A 126 -2.98 -6.93 7.85
CA ARG A 126 -3.43 -8.11 8.59
C ARG A 126 -4.60 -8.82 7.90
N LEU A 127 -5.51 -8.06 7.31
CA LEU A 127 -6.63 -8.62 6.52
C LEU A 127 -6.14 -9.34 5.26
N ILE A 128 -5.13 -8.80 4.56
CA ILE A 128 -4.46 -9.47 3.44
C ILE A 128 -3.86 -10.80 3.91
N GLU A 129 -3.09 -10.79 5.00
CA GLU A 129 -2.45 -11.98 5.56
C GLU A 129 -3.47 -13.05 5.99
N ALA A 130 -4.63 -12.63 6.50
CA ALA A 130 -5.72 -13.49 6.91
C ALA A 130 -6.62 -13.97 5.74
N GLY A 131 -6.34 -13.56 4.50
CA GLY A 131 -7.06 -14.00 3.30
C GLY A 131 -8.36 -13.25 3.01
N ALA A 132 -8.55 -12.05 3.56
CA ALA A 132 -9.78 -11.26 3.34
C ALA A 132 -10.00 -10.84 1.88
N TYR A 133 -8.92 -10.73 1.12
CA TYR A 133 -8.93 -10.35 -0.28
C TYR A 133 -8.77 -11.54 -1.25
N THR A 134 -8.73 -12.78 -0.74
CA THR A 134 -8.63 -13.97 -1.59
C THR A 134 -9.88 -14.13 -2.46
N GLY A 135 -9.68 -14.31 -3.77
CA GLY A 135 -10.78 -14.47 -4.74
C GLY A 135 -11.55 -13.18 -5.04
N VAL A 136 -11.03 -12.02 -4.65
CA VAL A 136 -11.58 -10.69 -4.98
C VAL A 136 -11.04 -10.22 -6.33
N ASP A 137 -11.92 -9.72 -7.20
CA ASP A 137 -11.57 -9.29 -8.55
C ASP A 137 -11.21 -7.80 -8.64
N ALA A 138 -11.74 -6.95 -7.75
CA ALA A 138 -11.35 -5.54 -7.61
C ALA A 138 -11.69 -4.99 -6.21
N CYS A 139 -11.04 -3.91 -5.78
CA CYS A 139 -11.33 -3.24 -4.51
C CYS A 139 -11.37 -1.72 -4.67
N LEU A 140 -12.39 -1.09 -4.10
CA LEU A 140 -12.61 0.36 -4.14
C LEU A 140 -12.67 0.95 -2.72
N MET A 141 -12.18 2.17 -2.58
CA MET A 141 -12.30 3.01 -1.39
C MET A 141 -12.25 4.48 -1.79
N ALA A 142 -12.73 5.38 -0.94
CA ALA A 142 -12.67 6.82 -1.17
C ALA A 142 -12.25 7.54 0.09
N HIS A 143 -11.41 8.57 -0.05
CA HIS A 143 -10.92 9.40 1.05
C HIS A 143 -11.54 10.80 1.01
N PRO A 144 -12.03 11.34 2.13
CA PRO A 144 -12.39 12.74 2.22
C PRO A 144 -11.13 13.61 2.24
N MET A 145 -11.13 14.71 1.50
CA MET A 145 -10.08 15.71 1.50
C MET A 145 -10.67 17.09 1.78
N GLY A 146 -9.80 18.01 2.15
CA GLY A 146 -10.15 19.39 2.45
C GLY A 146 -10.51 20.18 1.20
N PHE A 147 -10.01 21.41 1.15
CA PHE A 147 -10.09 22.21 -0.06
C PHE A 147 -9.08 21.69 -1.09
N LEU A 148 -9.56 21.36 -2.29
CA LEU A 148 -8.75 20.83 -3.40
C LEU A 148 -8.48 21.87 -4.51
N GLY A 149 -8.99 23.08 -4.35
CA GLY A 149 -8.94 24.14 -5.35
C GLY A 149 -10.34 24.54 -5.84
N PRO A 150 -10.47 25.73 -6.45
CA PRO A 150 -11.75 26.22 -6.96
C PRO A 150 -12.31 25.29 -8.04
N GLY A 151 -13.55 24.83 -7.86
CA GLY A 151 -14.26 24.00 -8.84
C GLY A 151 -13.79 22.54 -8.91
N VAL A 152 -12.94 22.10 -7.98
CA VAL A 152 -12.46 20.70 -7.92
C VAL A 152 -13.19 19.97 -6.80
N ASP A 153 -14.03 19.00 -7.16
CA ASP A 153 -14.78 18.18 -6.20
C ASP A 153 -14.02 16.92 -5.76
N GLY A 154 -12.95 16.53 -6.47
CA GLY A 154 -12.16 15.37 -6.09
C GLY A 154 -11.02 15.01 -7.03
N ILE A 155 -10.36 13.88 -6.74
CA ILE A 155 -9.26 13.30 -7.51
C ILE A 155 -9.58 11.82 -7.74
N SER A 156 -9.67 11.40 -8.99
CA SER A 156 -10.03 10.02 -9.33
C SER A 156 -8.87 9.03 -9.13
N ALA A 157 -7.67 9.34 -9.62
CA ALA A 157 -6.46 8.57 -9.35
C ALA A 157 -5.63 9.21 -8.24
N GLY A 158 -5.91 8.85 -6.99
CA GLY A 158 -5.15 9.31 -5.83
C GLY A 158 -3.76 8.69 -5.74
N ARG A 159 -2.73 9.49 -5.46
CA ARG A 159 -1.36 9.00 -5.23
C ARG A 159 -0.87 9.28 -3.82
N THR A 160 -0.45 8.22 -3.13
CA THR A 160 0.22 8.29 -1.82
C THR A 160 1.65 7.79 -1.95
N ILE A 161 2.48 8.13 -0.96
CA ILE A 161 3.88 7.68 -0.89
C ILE A 161 4.00 6.45 0.02
N ALA A 162 5.04 5.66 -0.20
CA ALA A 162 5.34 4.51 0.64
C ALA A 162 6.01 4.94 1.95
N CYS A 163 5.81 4.18 3.02
CA CYS A 163 6.37 4.43 4.33
C CYS A 163 6.80 3.12 5.02
N ARG A 164 7.94 3.18 5.73
CA ARG A 164 8.45 2.10 6.60
C ARG A 164 8.96 2.69 7.91
N GLN A 165 8.78 1.95 9.00
CA GLN A 165 9.27 2.32 10.33
C GLN A 165 10.32 1.33 10.86
N VAL A 166 11.24 1.84 11.68
CA VAL A 166 12.21 1.04 12.42
C VAL A 166 12.37 1.55 13.85
N ALA A 167 12.39 0.63 14.80
CA ALA A 167 12.86 0.87 16.16
C ALA A 167 14.29 0.31 16.28
N VAL A 168 15.23 1.14 16.73
CA VAL A 168 16.65 0.77 16.83
C VAL A 168 17.07 0.81 18.27
N THR A 169 17.76 -0.23 18.73
CA THR A 169 18.38 -0.30 20.06
C THR A 169 19.87 -0.55 19.93
N PHE A 170 20.69 0.29 20.56
CA PHE A 170 22.12 0.02 20.72
C PHE A 170 22.38 -0.54 22.12
N LYS A 171 23.18 -1.60 22.20
CA LYS A 171 23.65 -2.19 23.47
C LYS A 171 25.17 -2.10 23.59
N GLY A 172 25.60 -1.51 24.68
CA GLY A 172 26.98 -1.28 25.09
C GLY A 172 27.26 -1.88 26.45
N VAL A 173 28.12 -1.20 27.22
CA VAL A 173 28.56 -1.63 28.57
C VAL A 173 28.82 -0.38 29.40
N ASN A 174 28.22 -0.28 30.59
CA ASN A 174 28.45 0.86 31.47
C ASN A 174 29.88 0.87 31.99
N ALA A 175 30.36 2.09 32.26
CA ALA A 175 31.57 2.34 33.01
C ALA A 175 31.46 3.70 33.68
N HIS A 176 32.25 3.93 34.73
CA HIS A 176 32.35 5.26 35.33
C HIS A 176 33.08 6.19 34.37
N ALA A 177 32.39 7.23 33.87
CA ALA A 177 32.88 8.08 32.79
C ALA A 177 34.20 8.79 33.14
N GLY A 178 34.37 9.22 34.39
CA GLY A 178 35.58 9.89 34.87
C GLY A 178 36.71 8.99 35.39
N ILE A 179 36.48 7.68 35.61
CA ILE A 179 37.47 6.80 36.27
C ILE A 179 38.02 5.76 35.31
N SER A 180 37.15 5.06 34.58
CA SER A 180 37.59 3.97 33.70
C SER A 180 36.73 3.86 32.43
N PRO A 181 36.58 4.94 31.64
CA PRO A 181 35.73 4.94 30.44
C PRO A 181 36.15 3.89 29.40
N TRP A 182 37.44 3.55 29.30
CA TRP A 182 37.97 2.53 28.39
C TRP A 182 37.49 1.11 28.65
N LYS A 183 36.84 0.84 29.79
CA LYS A 183 36.17 -0.44 30.07
C LYS A 183 34.73 -0.50 29.56
N GLY A 184 34.16 0.65 29.19
CA GLY A 184 32.79 0.76 28.69
C GLY A 184 32.69 0.62 27.17
N LYS A 185 31.46 0.51 26.70
CA LYS A 185 31.08 0.64 25.29
C LYS A 185 29.89 1.59 25.25
N ASN A 186 30.09 2.77 24.68
CA ASN A 186 29.14 3.86 24.82
C ASN A 186 28.01 3.77 23.78
N ALA A 187 26.82 3.34 24.23
CA ALA A 187 25.64 3.25 23.37
C ALA A 187 25.13 4.63 22.92
N LEU A 188 25.40 5.71 23.66
CA LEU A 188 25.07 7.07 23.23
C LEU A 188 25.99 7.51 22.07
N ASP A 189 27.27 7.16 22.10
CA ASP A 189 28.16 7.46 20.97
C ASP A 189 27.74 6.70 19.71
N ALA A 190 27.26 5.45 19.86
CA ALA A 190 26.75 4.66 18.73
C ALA A 190 25.54 5.36 18.07
N LEU A 191 24.61 5.83 18.91
CA LEU A 191 23.45 6.60 18.50
C LEU A 191 23.84 7.89 17.79
N VAL A 192 24.74 8.69 18.37
CA VAL A 192 25.19 9.97 17.81
C VAL A 192 25.90 9.76 16.48
N ALA A 193 26.76 8.74 16.39
CA ALA A 193 27.42 8.36 15.14
C ALA A 193 26.39 8.01 14.05
N SER A 194 25.38 7.20 14.37
CA SER A 194 24.31 6.86 13.43
C SER A 194 23.46 8.06 13.00
N TYR A 195 23.15 8.97 13.93
CA TYR A 195 22.42 10.21 13.61
C TYR A 195 23.20 11.10 12.64
N ASN A 196 24.52 11.22 12.86
CA ASN A 196 25.42 11.94 11.97
C ASN A 196 25.55 11.26 10.61
N ASN A 197 25.70 9.93 10.57
CA ASN A 197 25.75 9.15 9.33
C ASN A 197 24.48 9.36 8.49
N ILE A 198 23.29 9.33 9.11
CA ILE A 198 22.02 9.61 8.43
C ILE A 198 21.98 11.06 7.94
N SER A 199 22.50 12.01 8.71
CA SER A 199 22.57 13.41 8.30
C SER A 199 23.43 13.61 7.05
N LEU A 200 24.55 12.89 6.93
CA LEU A 200 25.38 12.87 5.72
C LEU A 200 24.69 12.16 4.56
N LEU A 201 24.02 11.03 4.83
CA LEU A 201 23.27 10.27 3.83
C LEU A 201 22.21 11.12 3.12
N ARG A 202 21.60 12.09 3.78
CA ARG A 202 20.56 12.96 3.19
C ARG A 202 21.01 13.73 1.94
N GLN A 203 22.31 13.98 1.76
CA GLN A 203 22.81 14.57 0.51
C GLN A 203 22.72 13.59 -0.68
N GLN A 204 22.71 12.28 -0.41
CA GLN A 204 22.83 11.19 -1.38
C GLN A 204 21.51 10.41 -1.58
N ILE A 205 20.38 10.95 -1.13
CA ILE A 205 19.04 10.40 -1.35
C ILE A 205 18.24 11.30 -2.31
N PRO A 206 17.25 10.77 -3.03
CA PRO A 206 16.40 11.57 -3.91
C PRO A 206 15.68 12.69 -3.16
N PRO A 207 15.35 13.82 -3.82
CA PRO A 207 14.53 14.88 -3.23
C PRO A 207 13.12 14.43 -2.80
N THR A 208 12.65 13.29 -3.30
CA THR A 208 11.37 12.66 -2.93
C THR A 208 11.46 11.87 -1.62
N ALA A 209 12.67 11.45 -1.22
CA ALA A 209 12.88 10.61 -0.06
C ALA A 209 12.92 11.41 1.25
N ARG A 210 12.45 10.81 2.33
CA ARG A 210 12.54 11.37 3.69
C ARG A 210 13.05 10.31 4.66
N VAL A 211 13.98 10.71 5.53
CA VAL A 211 14.49 9.91 6.65
C VAL A 211 14.52 10.79 7.90
N HIS A 212 13.64 10.50 8.84
CA HIS A 212 13.45 11.29 10.06
C HIS A 212 13.15 10.38 11.24
N GLY A 213 13.52 10.82 12.44
CA GLY A 213 13.40 10.01 13.63
C GLY A 213 13.64 10.80 14.91
N VAL A 214 13.45 10.12 16.04
CA VAL A 214 13.57 10.68 17.39
C VAL A 214 14.38 9.76 18.29
N VAL A 215 15.03 10.35 19.29
CA VAL A 215 15.67 9.61 20.38
C VAL A 215 14.61 9.29 21.43
N ARG A 216 14.44 8.02 21.75
CA ARG A 216 13.53 7.56 22.82
C ARG A 216 14.26 7.43 24.15
N GLN A 217 15.51 6.97 24.11
CA GLN A 217 16.37 6.84 25.28
C GLN A 217 17.81 7.21 24.92
N GLY A 218 18.36 8.22 25.60
CA GLY A 218 19.70 8.77 25.34
C GLY A 218 20.73 8.59 26.46
N GLY A 219 20.42 7.80 27.49
CA GLY A 219 21.24 7.68 28.71
C GLY A 219 20.63 8.42 29.91
N ALA A 220 21.01 7.99 31.11
CA ALA A 220 20.40 8.45 32.37
C ALA A 220 21.21 9.53 33.08
N GLU A 221 22.54 9.37 33.18
CA GLU A 221 23.41 10.22 34.00
C GLU A 221 24.75 10.52 33.31
N PRO A 222 25.27 11.76 33.36
CA PRO A 222 26.51 12.13 32.66
C PRO A 222 27.78 11.41 33.17
N ASN A 223 27.79 10.96 34.43
CA ASN A 223 28.93 10.28 35.04
C ASN A 223 28.95 8.76 34.76
N ILE A 224 27.94 8.23 34.09
CA ILE A 224 27.80 6.81 33.73
C ILE A 224 27.80 6.71 32.20
N ILE A 225 28.73 5.95 31.63
CA ILE A 225 28.68 5.61 30.20
C ILE A 225 27.38 4.85 29.90
N PRO A 226 26.52 5.33 28.98
CA PRO A 226 25.28 4.65 28.63
C PRO A 226 25.54 3.27 28.00
N ASP A 227 24.88 2.24 28.52
CA ASP A 227 24.90 0.87 28.00
C ASP A 227 23.72 0.55 27.09
N THR A 228 22.66 1.36 27.12
CA THR A 228 21.51 1.19 26.22
C THR A 228 20.99 2.55 25.75
N THR A 229 20.71 2.64 24.45
CA THR A 229 20.01 3.78 23.84
C THR A 229 19.04 3.28 22.77
N SER A 230 18.03 4.10 22.45
CA SER A 230 17.03 3.74 21.44
C SER A 230 16.55 4.92 20.59
N LEU A 231 16.23 4.61 19.34
CA LEU A 231 15.75 5.52 18.29
C LEU A 231 14.50 4.94 17.63
N ASP A 232 13.60 5.82 17.18
CA ASP A 232 12.58 5.47 16.19
C ASP A 232 12.82 6.27 14.91
N TYR A 233 12.77 5.62 13.76
CA TYR A 233 12.89 6.27 12.46
C TYR A 233 11.76 5.86 11.51
N LEU A 234 11.34 6.80 10.67
CA LEU A 234 10.47 6.57 9.52
C LEU A 234 11.21 6.93 8.23
N LEU A 235 11.00 6.09 7.22
CA LEU A 235 11.52 6.21 5.87
C LEU A 235 10.33 6.36 4.91
N ARG A 236 10.38 7.35 4.02
CA ARG A 236 9.35 7.57 3.00
C ARG A 236 9.96 7.82 1.63
N ASP A 237 9.32 7.35 0.58
CA ASP A 237 9.63 7.67 -0.82
C ASP A 237 8.41 7.39 -1.72
N THR A 238 8.46 7.81 -2.99
CA THR A 238 7.31 7.72 -3.91
C THR A 238 6.85 6.30 -4.23
N THR A 239 7.72 5.29 -4.05
CA THR A 239 7.39 3.89 -4.26
C THR A 239 7.99 3.00 -3.19
N PHE A 240 7.35 1.86 -2.91
CA PHE A 240 7.83 0.92 -1.90
C PHE A 240 9.21 0.34 -2.24
N SER A 241 9.49 0.08 -3.53
CA SER A 241 10.81 -0.37 -3.99
C SER A 241 11.93 0.63 -3.62
N GLN A 242 11.65 1.94 -3.74
CA GLN A 242 12.60 2.96 -3.32
C GLN A 242 12.78 3.01 -1.80
N VAL A 243 11.72 2.78 -1.02
CA VAL A 243 11.81 2.62 0.44
C VAL A 243 12.66 1.40 0.81
N GLU A 244 12.54 0.28 0.09
CA GLU A 244 13.40 -0.90 0.27
C GLU A 244 14.88 -0.59 -0.01
N ASP A 245 15.18 0.21 -1.02
CA ASP A 245 16.55 0.65 -1.29
C ASP A 245 17.08 1.65 -0.25
N LEU A 246 16.24 2.57 0.21
CA LEU A 246 16.57 3.50 1.28
C LEU A 246 16.83 2.78 2.60
N THR A 247 16.06 1.72 2.89
CA THR A 247 16.21 0.85 4.06
C THR A 247 17.64 0.32 4.16
N LYS A 248 18.22 -0.17 3.06
CA LYS A 248 19.59 -0.71 3.03
C LYS A 248 20.62 0.36 3.39
N LYS A 249 20.45 1.59 2.88
CA LYS A 249 21.36 2.72 3.16
C LYS A 249 21.28 3.17 4.61
N VAL A 250 20.06 3.24 5.17
CA VAL A 250 19.82 3.63 6.56
C VAL A 250 20.32 2.54 7.52
N GLN A 251 20.09 1.26 7.22
CA GLN A 251 20.66 0.14 7.99
C GLN A 251 22.19 0.26 8.12
N ALA A 252 22.88 0.54 7.01
CA ALA A 252 24.33 0.72 7.03
C ALA A 252 24.80 1.87 7.95
N CYS A 253 23.97 2.93 8.11
CA CYS A 253 24.28 4.02 9.03
C CYS A 253 24.17 3.60 10.51
N PHE A 254 23.20 2.74 10.83
CA PHE A 254 23.07 2.13 12.15
C PHE A 254 24.21 1.16 12.44
N ASP A 255 24.51 0.27 11.50
CA ASP A 255 25.60 -0.71 11.62
C ASP A 255 26.96 -0.03 11.79
N ALA A 256 27.22 1.05 11.06
CA ALA A 256 28.46 1.81 11.17
C ALA A 256 28.63 2.47 12.55
N GLY A 257 27.55 3.02 13.14
CA GLY A 257 27.61 3.61 14.49
C GLY A 257 27.90 2.55 15.57
N ALA A 258 27.30 1.38 15.44
CA ALA A 258 27.57 0.24 16.32
C ALA A 258 29.00 -0.26 16.19
N LEU A 259 29.46 -0.46 14.95
CA LEU A 259 30.80 -0.95 14.65
C LEU A 259 31.88 -0.01 15.19
N ALA A 260 31.74 1.30 14.97
CA ALA A 260 32.71 2.31 15.41
C ALA A 260 32.89 2.35 16.93
N THR A 261 31.85 1.99 17.68
CA THR A 261 31.83 2.06 19.15
C THR A 261 31.97 0.70 19.83
N GLY A 262 32.03 -0.38 19.05
CA GLY A 262 32.03 -1.76 19.57
C GLY A 262 30.72 -2.19 20.21
N CYS A 263 29.64 -1.43 20.01
CA CYS A 263 28.29 -1.75 20.48
C CYS A 263 27.60 -2.78 19.57
N GLN A 264 26.54 -3.39 20.09
CA GLN A 264 25.60 -4.17 19.29
C GLN A 264 24.46 -3.26 18.82
N CYS A 265 23.94 -3.53 17.62
CA CYS A 265 22.77 -2.85 17.07
C CYS A 265 21.67 -3.88 16.82
N HIS A 266 20.46 -3.57 17.27
CA HIS A 266 19.27 -4.30 16.91
C HIS A 266 18.30 -3.34 16.22
N CYS A 267 18.01 -3.61 14.95
CA CYS A 267 17.00 -2.88 14.18
C CYS A 267 15.77 -3.77 14.06
N ASP A 268 14.69 -3.35 14.71
CA ASP A 268 13.37 -3.93 14.56
C ASP A 268 12.61 -3.16 13.46
N TRP A 269 12.69 -3.69 12.23
CA TRP A 269 11.95 -3.17 11.09
C TRP A 269 10.51 -3.65 11.19
N GLN A 270 9.57 -2.73 11.39
CA GLN A 270 8.15 -3.02 11.60
C GLN A 270 7.47 -3.36 10.28
N LEU A 271 7.84 -4.49 9.67
CA LEU A 271 7.43 -4.88 8.33
C LEU A 271 5.93 -5.14 8.22
N ASP A 272 5.26 -5.47 9.33
CA ASP A 272 3.80 -5.60 9.45
C ASP A 272 3.06 -4.26 9.36
N LYS A 273 3.80 -3.14 9.26
CA LYS A 273 3.29 -1.76 9.12
C LYS A 273 3.89 -1.02 7.93
N ASP A 274 4.39 -1.76 6.95
CA ASP A 274 4.86 -1.20 5.70
C ASP A 274 3.69 -0.73 4.85
N TYR A 275 3.56 0.58 4.67
CA TYR A 275 2.51 1.16 3.81
C TYR A 275 3.10 1.34 2.42
N LYS A 276 2.53 0.63 1.45
CA LYS A 276 2.96 0.73 0.06
C LYS A 276 2.33 1.96 -0.61
N ASP A 277 2.94 2.44 -1.68
CA ASP A 277 2.37 3.48 -2.54
C ASP A 277 1.06 3.01 -3.19
N LEU A 278 0.09 3.90 -3.35
CA LEU A 278 -1.12 3.59 -4.11
C LEU A 278 -0.81 3.37 -5.59
N ARG A 279 -1.43 2.33 -6.16
CA ARG A 279 -1.43 2.04 -7.60
C ARG A 279 -2.85 2.10 -8.17
N PRO A 280 -3.36 3.30 -8.50
CA PRO A 280 -4.71 3.45 -9.01
C PRO A 280 -4.87 2.73 -10.34
N ASN A 281 -5.86 1.84 -10.44
CA ASN A 281 -6.14 1.16 -11.69
C ASN A 281 -6.79 2.14 -12.70
N PRO A 282 -6.21 2.35 -13.89
CA PRO A 282 -6.67 3.38 -14.83
C PRO A 282 -8.07 3.14 -15.39
N VAL A 283 -8.55 1.89 -15.40
CA VAL A 283 -9.92 1.57 -15.83
C VAL A 283 -10.92 2.02 -14.78
N LEU A 284 -10.66 1.68 -13.51
CA LEU A 284 -11.52 2.05 -12.38
C LEU A 284 -11.60 3.57 -12.23
N THR A 285 -10.47 4.27 -12.32
CA THR A 285 -10.41 5.73 -12.17
C THR A 285 -11.11 6.45 -13.32
N ARG A 286 -10.98 5.95 -14.56
CA ARG A 286 -11.67 6.48 -15.74
C ARG A 286 -13.18 6.34 -15.63
N GLU A 287 -13.68 5.14 -15.31
CA GLU A 287 -15.12 4.91 -15.19
C GLU A 287 -15.70 5.72 -14.03
N PHE A 288 -15.04 5.72 -12.87
CA PHE A 288 -15.46 6.55 -11.73
C PHE A 288 -15.55 8.03 -12.08
N LYS A 289 -14.51 8.61 -12.70
CA LYS A 289 -14.53 10.02 -13.12
C LYS A 289 -15.68 10.31 -14.08
N LYS A 290 -15.95 9.41 -15.04
CA LYS A 290 -17.07 9.53 -15.97
C LYS A 290 -18.42 9.56 -15.25
N HIS A 291 -18.62 8.71 -14.23
CA HIS A 291 -19.85 8.73 -13.45
C HIS A 291 -19.97 9.96 -12.55
N MET A 292 -18.90 10.40 -11.91
CA MET A 292 -18.90 11.62 -11.10
C MET A 292 -19.23 12.86 -11.94
N HIS A 293 -18.68 12.96 -13.15
CA HIS A 293 -19.02 14.02 -14.08
C HIS A 293 -20.52 13.99 -14.46
N ALA A 294 -21.10 12.81 -14.66
CA ALA A 294 -22.54 12.65 -14.91
C ALA A 294 -23.41 13.04 -13.71
N LEU A 295 -22.87 12.93 -12.48
CA LEU A 295 -23.50 13.43 -11.25
C LEU A 295 -23.27 14.94 -11.02
N GLY A 296 -22.61 15.63 -11.95
CA GLY A 296 -22.31 17.07 -11.83
C GLY A 296 -21.18 17.39 -10.86
N ARG A 297 -20.27 16.44 -10.61
CA ARG A 297 -19.08 16.63 -9.77
C ARG A 297 -17.81 16.55 -10.63
N ASP A 298 -16.93 17.54 -10.52
CA ASP A 298 -15.70 17.57 -11.32
C ASP A 298 -14.50 16.99 -10.57
N TYR A 299 -13.87 15.98 -11.18
CA TYR A 299 -12.75 15.24 -10.60
C TYR A 299 -11.51 15.39 -11.46
N LEU A 300 -10.39 15.71 -10.83
CA LEU A 300 -9.08 15.61 -11.47
C LEU A 300 -8.79 14.15 -11.85
N ALA A 301 -8.14 13.96 -13.00
CA ALA A 301 -7.83 12.62 -13.49
C ALA A 301 -6.76 11.93 -12.64
N ASP A 302 -5.78 12.70 -12.18
CA ASP A 302 -4.64 12.24 -11.38
C ASP A 302 -4.23 13.41 -10.47
N GLY A 303 -3.75 13.10 -9.28
CA GLY A 303 -3.28 14.10 -8.33
C GLY A 303 -2.69 13.47 -7.06
N PRO A 304 -1.70 14.13 -6.44
CA PRO A 304 -1.13 13.66 -5.19
C PRO A 304 -2.12 13.86 -4.03
N PHE A 305 -2.17 12.90 -3.10
CA PHE A 305 -2.78 13.08 -1.76
C PHE A 305 -1.78 13.74 -0.79
N GLY A 306 -0.88 14.58 -1.31
CA GLY A 306 0.28 15.05 -0.55
C GLY A 306 1.23 13.93 -0.14
N GLY A 307 2.03 14.15 0.90
CA GLY A 307 2.98 13.17 1.44
C GLY A 307 2.35 12.06 2.30
N ALA A 308 1.05 11.81 2.16
CA ALA A 308 0.30 10.81 2.92
C ALA A 308 0.68 9.37 2.52
N SER A 309 0.40 8.43 3.41
CA SER A 309 0.60 6.98 3.22
C SER A 309 -0.60 6.25 3.77
N THR A 310 -1.02 5.17 3.12
CA THR A 310 -2.21 4.39 3.49
C THR A 310 -1.98 2.92 3.25
N ASP A 311 -2.55 2.06 4.09
CA ASP A 311 -2.49 0.61 3.92
C ASP A 311 -3.39 0.10 2.77
N MET A 312 -4.27 0.95 2.21
CA MET A 312 -4.95 0.67 0.94
C MET A 312 -3.95 0.52 -0.22
N GLY A 313 -2.78 1.16 -0.12
CA GLY A 313 -1.65 0.92 -1.02
C GLY A 313 -1.31 -0.56 -1.10
N ASN A 314 -1.31 -1.27 0.04
CA ASN A 314 -1.01 -2.69 0.09
C ASN A 314 -2.05 -3.52 -0.67
N VAL A 315 -3.35 -3.18 -0.58
CA VAL A 315 -4.41 -3.84 -1.35
C VAL A 315 -4.21 -3.66 -2.86
N THR A 316 -3.78 -2.47 -3.30
CA THR A 316 -3.51 -2.19 -4.73
C THR A 316 -2.28 -2.92 -5.29
N TYR A 317 -1.52 -3.63 -4.45
CA TYR A 317 -0.47 -4.55 -4.90
C TYR A 317 -0.98 -5.97 -5.11
N GLU A 318 -2.12 -6.34 -4.52
CA GLU A 318 -2.67 -7.69 -4.58
C GLU A 318 -3.67 -7.86 -5.73
N LEU A 319 -4.43 -6.80 -6.05
CA LEU A 319 -5.50 -6.84 -7.05
C LEU A 319 -5.81 -5.44 -7.62
N PRO A 320 -6.56 -5.32 -8.75
CA PRO A 320 -7.01 -4.04 -9.29
C PRO A 320 -7.71 -3.17 -8.24
N GLY A 321 -7.01 -2.13 -7.79
CA GLY A 321 -7.45 -1.27 -6.71
C GLY A 321 -7.78 0.16 -7.13
N PHE A 322 -8.59 0.82 -6.32
CA PHE A 322 -9.03 2.19 -6.50
C PHE A 322 -9.13 2.88 -5.15
N HIS A 323 -8.55 4.08 -5.07
CA HIS A 323 -8.64 4.95 -3.90
C HIS A 323 -8.74 6.40 -4.41
N CYS A 324 -9.95 6.93 -4.52
CA CYS A 324 -10.18 8.31 -4.94
C CYS A 324 -10.21 9.26 -3.73
N ALA A 325 -10.10 10.56 -4.00
CA ALA A 325 -10.36 11.61 -3.01
C ALA A 325 -11.59 12.41 -3.40
N PHE A 326 -12.35 12.88 -2.42
CA PHE A 326 -13.45 13.81 -2.61
C PHE A 326 -13.35 14.97 -1.63
N SER A 327 -13.60 16.20 -2.08
CA SER A 327 -13.65 17.35 -1.19
C SER A 327 -14.88 17.27 -0.29
N ILE A 328 -14.70 17.56 1.00
CA ILE A 328 -15.80 17.67 1.97
C ILE A 328 -16.57 18.99 1.87
N GLY A 329 -16.25 19.85 0.89
CA GLY A 329 -16.97 21.09 0.62
C GLY A 329 -16.50 22.31 1.43
N THR A 330 -15.35 22.22 2.08
CA THR A 330 -14.67 23.40 2.65
C THR A 330 -14.07 24.27 1.56
N THR A 331 -14.10 25.59 1.74
CA THR A 331 -13.44 26.57 0.85
C THR A 331 -12.15 27.12 1.43
N ASP A 332 -11.80 26.74 2.67
CA ASP A 332 -10.59 27.18 3.34
C ASP A 332 -9.43 26.21 3.03
N PRO A 333 -8.35 26.68 2.38
CA PRO A 333 -7.16 25.87 2.09
C PRO A 333 -6.52 25.21 3.31
N GLU A 334 -6.66 25.80 4.50
CA GLU A 334 -6.04 25.31 5.74
C GLU A 334 -6.82 24.16 6.39
N VAL A 335 -8.08 23.95 5.98
CA VAL A 335 -8.89 22.82 6.46
C VAL A 335 -8.47 21.57 5.68
N GLN A 336 -7.50 20.84 6.22
CA GLN A 336 -6.91 19.63 5.64
C GLN A 336 -6.89 18.49 6.65
N PRO A 337 -6.77 17.22 6.22
CA PRO A 337 -6.70 16.09 7.13
C PRO A 337 -5.66 16.29 8.26
N HIS A 338 -5.96 15.73 9.42
CA HIS A 338 -5.19 15.78 10.67
C HIS A 338 -5.19 17.16 11.35
N THR A 339 -6.18 18.00 11.06
CA THR A 339 -6.45 19.24 11.83
C THR A 339 -7.79 19.17 12.58
N PRO A 340 -7.91 19.85 13.74
CA PRO A 340 -9.20 19.96 14.45
C PRO A 340 -10.31 20.55 13.58
N GLU A 341 -9.99 21.50 12.71
CA GLU A 341 -10.93 22.14 11.79
C GLU A 341 -11.47 21.14 10.77
N PHE A 342 -10.63 20.22 10.28
CA PHE A 342 -11.08 19.16 9.39
C PHE A 342 -11.96 18.14 10.10
N ALA A 343 -11.64 17.76 11.35
CA ALA A 343 -12.52 16.91 12.15
C ALA A 343 -13.92 17.52 12.25
N ALA A 344 -14.01 18.80 12.66
CA ALA A 344 -15.29 19.50 12.73
C ALA A 344 -16.01 19.57 11.38
N ALA A 345 -15.28 19.82 10.29
CA ALA A 345 -15.85 19.86 8.94
C ALA A 345 -16.36 18.48 8.47
N ALA A 346 -15.70 17.39 8.86
CA ALA A 346 -16.06 16.03 8.50
C ALA A 346 -17.39 15.56 9.13
N GLY A 347 -17.87 16.22 10.18
CA GLY A 347 -19.18 16.00 10.79
C GLY A 347 -20.33 16.81 10.16
N THR A 348 -20.07 17.62 9.13
CA THR A 348 -21.09 18.52 8.58
C THR A 348 -22.06 17.81 7.61
N PRO A 349 -23.31 18.28 7.48
CA PRO A 349 -24.25 17.76 6.48
C PRO A 349 -23.73 17.87 5.04
N THR A 350 -22.95 18.92 4.75
CA THR A 350 -22.30 19.08 3.44
C THR A 350 -21.26 17.99 3.20
N ALA A 351 -20.41 17.69 4.18
CA ALA A 351 -19.44 16.61 4.06
C ALA A 351 -20.12 15.24 3.87
N LEU A 352 -21.23 15.00 4.57
CA LEU A 352 -22.06 13.81 4.39
C LEU A 352 -22.63 13.71 2.96
N GLU A 353 -23.18 14.80 2.41
CA GLU A 353 -23.67 14.85 1.03
C GLU A 353 -22.55 14.47 0.03
N ARG A 354 -21.34 14.99 0.24
CA ARG A 354 -20.17 14.69 -0.59
C ARG A 354 -19.76 13.23 -0.51
N ALA A 355 -19.76 12.64 0.69
CA ALA A 355 -19.50 11.22 0.87
C ALA A 355 -20.55 10.34 0.18
N LEU A 356 -21.83 10.70 0.27
CA LEU A 356 -22.92 9.99 -0.41
C LEU A 356 -22.81 10.08 -1.94
N ASP A 357 -22.44 11.24 -2.49
CA ASP A 357 -22.22 11.39 -3.93
C ASP A 357 -21.03 10.55 -4.41
N CYS A 358 -19.94 10.54 -3.65
CA CYS A 358 -18.80 9.67 -3.94
C CYS A 358 -19.21 8.19 -3.89
N GLY A 359 -20.01 7.80 -2.89
CA GLY A 359 -20.58 6.45 -2.77
C GLY A 359 -21.44 6.07 -3.97
N LYS A 360 -22.27 6.98 -4.51
CA LYS A 360 -23.03 6.75 -5.76
C LYS A 360 -22.10 6.53 -6.95
N GLY A 361 -21.05 7.34 -7.08
CA GLY A 361 -20.05 7.17 -8.13
C GLY A 361 -19.38 5.79 -8.09
N MET A 362 -18.90 5.40 -6.91
CA MET A 362 -18.32 4.07 -6.68
C MET A 362 -19.33 2.95 -7.00
N ALA A 363 -20.59 3.10 -6.57
CA ALA A 363 -21.63 2.09 -6.80
C ALA A 363 -21.86 1.81 -8.28
N VAL A 364 -21.96 2.86 -9.09
CA VAL A 364 -22.19 2.75 -10.53
C VAL A 364 -20.94 2.20 -11.23
N THR A 365 -19.73 2.62 -10.83
CA THR A 365 -18.48 2.03 -11.33
C THR A 365 -18.42 0.53 -11.11
N VAL A 366 -18.77 0.08 -9.90
CA VAL A 366 -18.75 -1.36 -9.58
C VAL A 366 -19.85 -2.11 -10.31
N TYR A 367 -21.04 -1.53 -10.42
CA TYR A 367 -22.11 -2.14 -11.21
C TYR A 367 -21.64 -2.36 -12.66
N ASP A 368 -21.05 -1.34 -13.30
CA ASP A 368 -20.51 -1.44 -14.65
C ASP A 368 -19.39 -2.50 -14.75
N LEU A 369 -18.47 -2.56 -13.78
CA LEU A 369 -17.42 -3.58 -13.72
C LEU A 369 -17.95 -5.01 -13.62
N LEU A 370 -19.05 -5.21 -12.88
CA LEU A 370 -19.66 -6.52 -12.69
C LEU A 370 -20.48 -6.94 -13.91
N THR A 371 -21.16 -6.02 -14.58
CA THR A 371 -22.06 -6.33 -15.70
C THR A 371 -21.40 -6.29 -17.07
N HIS A 372 -20.27 -5.58 -17.21
CA HIS A 372 -19.50 -5.48 -18.45
C HIS A 372 -18.15 -6.20 -18.29
N SER A 373 -18.09 -7.45 -18.76
CA SER A 373 -16.92 -8.32 -18.57
C SER A 373 -15.63 -7.74 -19.17
N ASP A 374 -15.74 -6.94 -20.23
CA ASP A 374 -14.61 -6.26 -20.87
C ASP A 374 -13.93 -5.26 -19.94
N LEU A 375 -14.67 -4.54 -19.09
CA LEU A 375 -14.09 -3.58 -18.15
C LEU A 375 -13.25 -4.29 -17.08
N MET A 376 -13.78 -5.36 -16.47
CA MET A 376 -13.02 -6.15 -15.50
C MET A 376 -11.79 -6.80 -16.14
N GLU A 377 -11.92 -7.29 -17.37
CA GLU A 377 -10.79 -7.84 -18.12
C GLU A 377 -9.72 -6.79 -18.43
N GLU A 378 -10.11 -5.57 -18.78
CA GLU A 378 -9.21 -4.44 -19.01
C GLU A 378 -8.52 -4.02 -17.71
N ALA A 379 -9.24 -3.98 -16.58
CA ALA A 379 -8.69 -3.66 -15.26
C ALA A 379 -7.60 -4.67 -14.87
N TRP A 380 -7.84 -5.97 -15.05
CA TRP A 380 -6.83 -7.00 -14.81
C TRP A 380 -5.67 -6.95 -15.81
N LYS A 381 -5.94 -6.60 -17.07
CA LYS A 381 -4.88 -6.42 -18.08
C LYS A 381 -3.95 -5.28 -17.70
N THR A 382 -4.48 -4.14 -17.27
CA THR A 382 -3.68 -2.98 -16.87
C THR A 382 -2.90 -3.26 -15.58
N PHE A 383 -3.52 -3.89 -14.59
CA PHE A 383 -2.86 -4.35 -13.37
C PHE A 383 -1.70 -5.32 -13.66
N LYS A 384 -1.90 -6.28 -14.57
CA LYS A 384 -0.83 -7.20 -15.00
C LYS A 384 0.20 -6.53 -15.90
N ALA A 385 -0.17 -5.54 -16.71
CA ALA A 385 0.76 -4.83 -17.58
C ALA A 385 1.85 -4.10 -16.79
N ASP A 386 1.52 -3.57 -15.62
CA ASP A 386 2.50 -3.06 -14.64
C ASP A 386 3.52 -4.14 -14.21
N SER A 387 3.17 -5.42 -14.37
CA SER A 387 4.01 -6.61 -14.13
C SER A 387 4.62 -7.23 -15.42
N GLU A 388 4.06 -6.94 -16.61
CA GLU A 388 4.51 -7.42 -17.94
C GLU A 388 5.65 -6.58 -18.51
N LEU A 389 5.66 -5.27 -18.25
CA LEU A 389 6.72 -4.37 -18.70
C LEU A 389 8.11 -4.86 -18.27
N PRO A 390 8.30 -5.37 -17.03
CA PRO A 390 9.50 -6.11 -16.65
C PRO A 390 9.84 -7.31 -17.55
N ALA A 391 8.88 -8.05 -18.13
CA ALA A 391 9.16 -9.30 -18.86
C ALA A 391 9.85 -9.01 -20.18
N PHE A 392 9.28 -8.09 -20.95
CA PHE A 392 9.85 -7.67 -22.23
C PHE A 392 11.16 -6.91 -22.03
N ILE A 393 11.27 -6.08 -20.99
CA ILE A 393 12.52 -5.39 -20.63
C ILE A 393 13.60 -6.40 -20.25
N LEU A 394 13.29 -7.36 -19.36
CA LEU A 394 14.22 -8.42 -18.97
C LEU A 394 14.63 -9.26 -20.17
N GLY A 395 13.68 -9.64 -21.04
CA GLY A 395 13.97 -10.40 -22.26
C GLY A 395 14.88 -9.67 -23.24
N ALA A 396 14.68 -8.37 -23.43
CA ALA A 396 15.56 -7.53 -24.24
C ALA A 396 16.96 -7.40 -23.62
N LEU A 397 17.03 -7.10 -22.32
CA LEU A 397 18.30 -6.92 -21.61
C LEU A 397 19.13 -8.21 -21.53
N THR A 398 18.50 -9.38 -21.34
CA THR A 398 19.21 -10.67 -21.35
C THR A 398 19.73 -11.04 -22.75
N SER A 399 18.95 -10.75 -23.80
CA SER A 399 19.34 -10.99 -25.19
C SER A 399 20.51 -10.08 -25.61
N ILE A 400 20.46 -8.81 -25.24
CA ILE A 400 21.53 -7.84 -25.45
C ILE A 400 22.78 -8.26 -24.67
N GLY A 401 22.62 -8.65 -23.39
CA GLY A 401 23.72 -9.12 -22.55
C GLY A 401 24.44 -10.36 -23.12
N GLY A 402 23.69 -11.33 -23.65
CA GLY A 402 24.27 -12.49 -24.33
C GLY A 402 25.05 -12.13 -25.59
N THR A 403 24.51 -11.24 -26.41
CA THR A 403 25.14 -10.74 -27.63
C THR A 403 26.43 -9.96 -27.33
N ILE A 404 26.41 -9.07 -26.34
CA ILE A 404 27.61 -8.33 -25.87
C ILE A 404 28.65 -9.30 -25.31
N GLY A 405 28.22 -10.30 -24.53
CA GLY A 405 29.10 -11.34 -24.00
C GLY A 405 29.84 -12.10 -25.11
N TYR A 406 29.15 -12.47 -26.18
CA TYR A 406 29.76 -13.09 -27.35
C TYR A 406 30.70 -12.15 -28.10
N ALA A 407 30.29 -10.90 -28.37
CA ALA A 407 31.13 -9.92 -29.06
C ALA A 407 32.46 -9.64 -28.33
N ARG A 408 32.47 -9.71 -26.99
CA ARG A 408 33.67 -9.48 -26.18
C ARG A 408 34.57 -10.71 -26.01
N THR A 409 34.00 -11.92 -26.02
CA THR A 409 34.73 -13.13 -25.57
C THR A 409 34.71 -14.28 -26.56
N GLY A 410 33.96 -14.17 -27.67
CA GLY A 410 33.72 -15.28 -28.60
C GLY A 410 32.92 -16.45 -28.00
N SER A 411 32.36 -16.29 -26.81
CA SER A 411 31.70 -17.37 -26.06
C SER A 411 30.33 -17.74 -26.64
N ILE A 412 30.29 -18.82 -27.44
CA ILE A 412 29.05 -19.42 -27.96
C ILE A 412 28.04 -19.73 -26.83
N PRO A 413 28.45 -20.24 -25.65
CA PRO A 413 27.52 -20.43 -24.54
C PRO A 413 26.84 -19.15 -24.05
N SER A 414 27.50 -17.98 -24.16
CA SER A 414 26.96 -16.70 -23.69
C SER A 414 25.81 -16.19 -24.56
N ILE A 415 25.95 -16.29 -25.90
CA ILE A 415 24.88 -15.91 -26.83
C ILE A 415 23.73 -16.90 -26.80
N ALA A 416 24.03 -18.20 -26.71
CA ALA A 416 23.02 -19.25 -26.59
C ALA A 416 22.17 -19.05 -25.32
N ALA A 417 22.81 -18.79 -24.17
CA ALA A 417 22.10 -18.55 -22.92
C ALA A 417 21.28 -17.24 -22.95
N GLY A 418 21.86 -16.13 -23.43
CA GLY A 418 21.18 -14.84 -23.47
C GLY A 418 19.96 -14.82 -24.40
N LEU A 419 20.08 -15.42 -25.59
CA LEU A 419 18.96 -15.55 -26.52
C LEU A 419 17.91 -16.53 -26.01
N THR A 420 18.31 -17.67 -25.44
CA THR A 420 17.35 -18.65 -24.91
C THR A 420 16.55 -18.08 -23.75
N VAL A 421 17.21 -17.47 -22.76
CA VAL A 421 16.53 -16.83 -21.62
C VAL A 421 15.72 -15.62 -22.08
N GLY A 422 16.23 -14.83 -23.03
CA GLY A 422 15.51 -13.72 -23.63
C GLY A 422 14.24 -14.13 -24.36
N THR A 423 14.30 -15.24 -25.12
CA THR A 423 13.13 -15.83 -25.78
C THR A 423 12.14 -16.39 -24.76
N LEU A 424 12.59 -16.99 -23.66
CA LEU A 424 11.69 -17.44 -22.58
C LEU A 424 10.99 -16.26 -21.91
N TYR A 425 11.68 -15.16 -21.61
CA TYR A 425 11.03 -13.95 -21.13
C TYR A 425 10.07 -13.33 -22.15
N GLY A 426 10.45 -13.31 -23.43
CA GLY A 426 9.60 -12.80 -24.51
C GLY A 426 8.35 -13.65 -24.74
N LEU A 427 8.47 -14.98 -24.69
CA LEU A 427 7.34 -15.92 -24.77
C LEU A 427 6.48 -15.85 -23.50
N GLY A 428 7.09 -15.68 -22.32
CA GLY A 428 6.39 -15.46 -21.07
C GLY A 428 5.55 -14.19 -21.15
N GLY A 429 6.18 -13.06 -21.48
CA GLY A 429 5.50 -11.78 -21.71
C GLY A 429 4.40 -11.88 -22.77
N TYR A 430 4.66 -12.53 -23.90
CA TYR A 430 3.64 -12.75 -24.96
C TYR A 430 2.45 -13.57 -24.46
N ARG A 431 2.69 -14.63 -23.68
CA ARG A 431 1.63 -15.46 -23.12
C ARG A 431 0.85 -14.73 -22.03
N ILE A 432 1.50 -13.95 -21.17
CA ILE A 432 0.83 -13.08 -20.19
C ILE A 432 -0.07 -12.09 -20.95
N GLN A 433 0.46 -11.42 -21.98
CA GLN A 433 -0.27 -10.47 -22.81
C GLN A 433 -1.49 -11.09 -23.52
N LYS A 434 -1.39 -12.36 -23.95
CA LYS A 434 -2.45 -13.09 -24.66
C LYS A 434 -3.35 -13.93 -23.75
N LYS A 435 -3.22 -13.81 -22.42
CA LYS A 435 -3.94 -14.63 -21.42
C LYS A 435 -3.78 -16.14 -21.65
N LEU A 436 -2.67 -16.56 -22.23
CA LEU A 436 -2.37 -17.98 -22.44
C LEU A 436 -1.83 -18.58 -21.13
N PRO A 437 -2.16 -19.84 -20.82
CA PRO A 437 -1.66 -20.49 -19.62
C PRO A 437 -0.13 -20.54 -19.63
N TYR A 438 0.46 -20.58 -18.44
CA TYR A 438 1.90 -20.67 -18.18
C TYR A 438 2.71 -19.41 -18.51
N GLY A 439 2.10 -18.22 -18.62
CA GLY A 439 2.83 -16.99 -18.93
C GLY A 439 3.80 -16.54 -17.82
N VAL A 440 3.29 -16.45 -16.59
CA VAL A 440 4.07 -16.07 -15.40
C VAL A 440 5.08 -17.16 -15.05
N GLU A 441 4.68 -18.42 -15.20
CA GLU A 441 5.51 -19.60 -14.97
C GLU A 441 6.71 -19.64 -15.93
N LEU A 442 6.51 -19.31 -17.21
CA LEU A 442 7.59 -19.27 -18.19
C LEU A 442 8.60 -18.16 -17.88
N ALA A 443 8.09 -16.99 -17.46
CA ALA A 443 8.92 -15.86 -17.07
C ALA A 443 9.68 -16.16 -15.75
N LEU A 444 9.06 -16.83 -14.79
CA LEU A 444 9.69 -17.30 -13.56
C LEU A 444 10.78 -18.34 -13.84
N VAL A 445 10.51 -19.30 -14.72
CA VAL A 445 11.51 -20.29 -15.15
C VAL A 445 12.69 -19.59 -15.83
N ALA A 446 12.44 -18.58 -16.67
CA ALA A 446 13.51 -17.77 -17.27
C ALA A 446 14.37 -17.10 -16.18
N SER A 447 13.75 -16.58 -15.12
CA SER A 447 14.46 -15.99 -13.96
C SER A 447 15.29 -17.01 -13.18
N ILE A 448 14.74 -18.19 -12.94
CA ILE A 448 15.44 -19.29 -12.26
C ILE A 448 16.65 -19.75 -13.07
N ILE A 449 16.51 -19.88 -14.40
CA ILE A 449 17.62 -20.27 -15.29
C ILE A 449 18.70 -19.18 -15.32
N LEU A 450 18.30 -17.90 -15.36
CA LEU A 450 19.23 -16.78 -15.33
C LEU A 450 20.03 -16.72 -14.00
N ALA A 451 19.36 -16.95 -12.87
CA ALA A 451 20.01 -17.04 -11.56
C ALA A 451 20.89 -18.30 -11.43
N GLY A 452 20.37 -19.46 -11.84
CA GLY A 452 21.06 -20.75 -11.76
C GLY A 452 22.28 -20.88 -12.67
N SER A 453 22.34 -20.13 -13.78
CA SER A 453 23.51 -20.10 -14.66
C SER A 453 24.60 -19.13 -14.19
N SER A 454 24.26 -18.17 -13.33
CA SER A 454 25.17 -17.13 -12.87
C SER A 454 25.80 -17.45 -11.51
N ILE A 455 25.03 -17.95 -10.55
CA ILE A 455 25.50 -18.21 -9.18
C ILE A 455 26.65 -19.26 -9.09
N PRO A 456 26.58 -20.44 -9.72
CA PRO A 456 27.65 -21.44 -9.64
C PRO A 456 28.98 -20.97 -10.25
N ARG A 457 28.89 -20.12 -11.28
CA ARG A 457 30.06 -19.53 -11.94
C ARG A 457 30.78 -18.52 -11.03
N ALA A 458 30.02 -17.74 -10.26
CA ALA A 458 30.56 -16.80 -9.29
C ALA A 458 31.29 -17.53 -8.14
N ILE A 459 30.67 -18.61 -7.64
CA ILE A 459 31.24 -19.47 -6.59
C ILE A 459 32.53 -20.14 -7.08
N ARG A 460 32.54 -20.70 -8.31
CA ARG A 460 33.73 -21.36 -8.86
C ARG A 460 34.88 -20.40 -9.16
N LEU A 461 34.60 -19.18 -9.60
CA LEU A 461 35.63 -18.20 -10.00
C LEU A 461 36.09 -17.28 -8.88
N GLY A 462 35.44 -17.31 -7.70
CA GLY A 462 35.73 -16.40 -6.59
C GLY A 462 35.55 -14.92 -6.93
N LYS A 463 34.79 -14.61 -7.99
CA LYS A 463 34.56 -13.26 -8.50
C LYS A 463 33.07 -12.93 -8.42
N PRO A 464 32.71 -11.72 -7.98
CA PRO A 464 31.32 -11.30 -7.95
C PRO A 464 30.74 -11.31 -9.36
N LEU A 465 29.44 -11.62 -9.45
CA LEU A 465 28.71 -11.54 -10.71
C LEU A 465 28.73 -10.13 -11.27
N PRO A 466 28.69 -9.98 -12.61
CA PRO A 466 28.43 -8.68 -13.22
C PRO A 466 27.15 -8.10 -12.63
N ILE A 467 27.23 -6.88 -12.10
CA ILE A 467 26.14 -6.21 -11.38
C ILE A 467 24.83 -6.24 -12.19
N GLY A 468 24.91 -5.97 -13.50
CA GLY A 468 23.75 -6.02 -14.39
C GLY A 468 23.08 -7.40 -14.44
N LEU A 469 23.84 -8.50 -14.42
CA LEU A 469 23.28 -9.86 -14.47
C LEU A 469 22.62 -10.24 -13.14
N SER A 470 23.22 -9.85 -12.02
CA SER A 470 22.65 -10.07 -10.68
C SER A 470 21.34 -9.30 -10.48
N VAL A 471 21.28 -8.05 -10.94
CA VAL A 471 20.07 -7.23 -10.90
C VAL A 471 18.97 -7.85 -11.75
N LEU A 472 19.27 -8.23 -13.00
CA LEU A 472 18.28 -8.87 -13.89
C LEU A 472 17.72 -10.18 -13.30
N ALA A 473 18.59 -11.05 -12.77
CA ALA A 473 18.18 -12.31 -12.17
C ALA A 473 17.30 -12.12 -10.93
N THR A 474 17.67 -11.17 -10.06
CA THR A 474 16.94 -10.89 -8.82
C THR A 474 15.58 -10.22 -9.11
N THR A 475 15.55 -9.24 -10.02
CA THR A 475 14.32 -8.57 -10.43
C THR A 475 13.33 -9.55 -11.05
N GLY A 476 13.79 -10.43 -11.96
CA GLY A 476 12.92 -11.46 -12.54
C GLY A 476 12.34 -12.41 -11.49
N LEU A 477 13.17 -12.90 -10.57
CA LEU A 477 12.73 -13.80 -9.50
C LEU A 477 11.71 -13.13 -8.57
N LEU A 478 11.88 -11.85 -8.24
CA LEU A 478 10.94 -11.12 -7.38
C LEU A 478 9.62 -10.83 -8.08
N VAL A 479 9.67 -10.32 -9.30
CA VAL A 479 8.46 -9.95 -10.06
C VAL A 479 7.63 -11.19 -10.37
N TYR A 480 8.23 -12.22 -10.96
CA TYR A 480 7.49 -13.43 -11.35
C TYR A 480 7.29 -14.41 -10.21
N GLY A 481 8.12 -14.38 -9.17
CA GLY A 481 7.90 -15.16 -7.96
C GLY A 481 6.66 -14.68 -7.21
N ARG A 482 6.51 -13.35 -7.02
CA ARG A 482 5.30 -12.76 -6.42
C ARG A 482 4.07 -13.03 -7.28
N ALA A 483 4.15 -12.80 -8.60
CA ALA A 483 3.03 -13.04 -9.50
C ALA A 483 2.63 -14.53 -9.56
N PHE A 484 3.57 -15.47 -9.43
CA PHE A 484 3.28 -16.91 -9.40
C PHE A 484 2.60 -17.34 -8.11
N LEU A 485 3.03 -16.80 -6.96
CA LEU A 485 2.40 -17.06 -5.67
C LEU A 485 0.97 -16.52 -5.62
N ALA A 486 0.75 -15.29 -6.14
CA ALA A 486 -0.56 -14.67 -6.24
C ALA A 486 -1.55 -15.41 -7.17
N ALA A 487 -1.07 -16.20 -8.12
CA ALA A 487 -1.91 -16.96 -9.05
C ALA A 487 -2.37 -18.34 -8.51
N ARG A 488 -1.86 -18.76 -7.35
CA ARG A 488 -2.13 -20.08 -6.75
C ARG A 488 -2.74 -20.04 -5.35
N GLY A 489 -2.79 -18.85 -4.72
CA GLY A 489 -3.64 -18.56 -3.57
C GLY A 489 -4.92 -17.91 -4.07
#